data_AF-A0A5N4E5I3-F1
#
_entry.id   AF-A0A5N4E5I3-F1
#
_cell.length_a   1.000
_cell.length_b   1.000
_cell.length_c   1.000
_cell.angle_alpha   90.00
_cell.angle_beta   90.00
_cell.angle_gamma   90.00
#
_symmetry.space_group_name_H-M   'P 1'
#
loop_
_entity.id
_entity.type
_entity.pdbx_description
1 polymer ?
#
loop_
_entity_poly.entity_id
_entity_poly.type
_entity_poly.pdbx_seq_one_letter_code
_entity_poly.pdbx_strand_id
1 'polypeptide(L)'
;MERNMKNKNKMFDLMLEAVNNIKDAMPKMQIGAPVRQNIDAGERPCLQGYYTAAELKPVLDRPPQDSNAPGASGKAFKTTNLSVEEQKEKERGEAKHCFNAFASDRISLHRDLGPDTRPPEYVEGMFIV
;
A
#
# COMPACT_ATOMS: atom_id res chain seq x y z
N MET A 1 -21.16 -57.43 -3.36
CA MET A 1 -20.40 -56.33 -2.72
C MET A 1 -19.38 -55.65 -3.65
N GLU A 2 -18.86 -56.30 -4.70
CA GLU A 2 -17.81 -55.74 -5.58
C GLU A 2 -18.20 -54.54 -6.46
N ARG A 3 -19.46 -54.46 -6.91
CA ARG A 3 -19.94 -53.34 -7.77
C ARG A 3 -19.87 -51.97 -7.09
N ASN A 4 -20.05 -51.93 -5.77
CA ASN A 4 -20.03 -50.69 -4.99
C ASN A 4 -18.58 -50.17 -4.81
N MET A 5 -17.61 -51.08 -4.69
CA MET A 5 -16.18 -50.73 -4.57
C MET A 5 -15.59 -50.22 -5.89
N LYS A 6 -15.97 -50.81 -7.03
CA LYS A 6 -15.59 -50.32 -8.36
C LYS A 6 -16.10 -48.89 -8.65
N ASN A 7 -17.33 -48.58 -8.22
CA ASN A 7 -17.89 -47.23 -8.40
C ASN A 7 -17.21 -46.19 -7.50
N LYS A 8 -16.83 -46.56 -6.27
CA LYS A 8 -16.05 -45.69 -5.37
C LYS A 8 -14.67 -45.38 -5.94
N ASN A 9 -13.97 -46.39 -6.46
CA ASN A 9 -12.65 -46.20 -7.09
C ASN A 9 -12.75 -45.29 -8.32
N LYS A 10 -13.79 -45.46 -9.14
CA LYS A 10 -14.02 -44.61 -10.31
C LYS A 10 -14.30 -43.15 -9.96
N MET A 11 -15.05 -42.91 -8.88
CA MET A 11 -15.29 -41.56 -8.36
C MET A 11 -14.02 -40.95 -7.74
N PHE A 12 -13.19 -41.76 -7.09
CA PHE A 12 -11.88 -41.33 -6.57
C PHE A 12 -10.93 -40.92 -7.70
N ASP A 13 -10.85 -41.71 -8.77
CA ASP A 13 -10.03 -41.38 -9.95
C ASP A 13 -10.48 -40.08 -10.61
N LEU A 14 -11.79 -39.89 -10.78
CA LEU A 14 -12.39 -38.64 -11.29
C LEU A 14 -12.05 -37.42 -10.40
N MET A 15 -12.08 -37.59 -9.08
CA MET A 15 -11.73 -36.53 -8.13
C MET A 15 -10.23 -36.21 -8.19
N LEU A 16 -9.36 -37.23 -8.27
CA LEU A 16 -7.92 -37.07 -8.41
C LEU A 16 -7.55 -36.34 -9.72
N GLU A 17 -8.19 -36.69 -10.82
CA GLU A 17 -8.00 -36.04 -12.12
C GLU A 17 -8.43 -34.56 -12.09
N ALA A 18 -9.55 -34.25 -11.44
CA ALA A 18 -10.01 -32.87 -11.26
C ALA A 18 -9.03 -32.03 -10.42
N VAL A 19 -8.47 -32.60 -9.34
CA VAL A 19 -7.50 -31.90 -8.48
C VAL A 19 -6.17 -31.67 -9.20
N ASN A 20 -5.73 -32.62 -10.02
CA ASN A 20 -4.53 -32.47 -10.83
C ASN A 20 -4.68 -31.32 -11.85
N ASN A 21 -5.84 -31.22 -12.51
CA ASN A 21 -6.15 -30.11 -13.42
C ASN A 21 -6.21 -28.74 -12.70
N ILE A 22 -6.69 -28.68 -11.46
CA ILE A 22 -6.73 -27.43 -10.68
C ILE A 22 -5.32 -26.97 -10.30
N LYS A 23 -4.41 -27.89 -9.98
CA LYS A 23 -3.03 -27.57 -9.58
C LYS A 23 -2.27 -26.86 -10.70
N ASP A 24 -2.51 -27.24 -11.95
CA ASP A 24 -1.89 -26.62 -13.13
C ASP A 24 -2.63 -25.34 -13.59
N ALA A 25 -3.92 -25.20 -13.23
CA ALA A 25 -4.74 -24.04 -13.54
C ALA A 25 -4.65 -22.89 -12.51
N MET A 26 -4.05 -23.12 -11.34
CA MET A 26 -3.86 -22.07 -10.34
C MET A 26 -2.72 -21.12 -10.75
N PRO A 27 -3.00 -19.86 -11.14
CA PRO A 27 -1.95 -18.90 -11.43
C PRO A 27 -1.11 -18.67 -10.17
N LYS A 28 0.21 -18.71 -10.29
CA LYS A 28 1.13 -18.35 -9.20
C LYS A 28 1.05 -16.85 -8.95
N MET A 29 0.07 -16.43 -8.14
CA MET A 29 -0.17 -15.04 -7.74
C MET A 29 0.89 -14.50 -6.77
N GLN A 30 1.79 -15.35 -6.27
CA GLN A 30 2.88 -14.93 -5.41
C GLN A 30 4.01 -14.33 -6.24
N ILE A 31 4.14 -13.01 -6.17
CA ILE A 31 5.33 -12.30 -6.65
C ILE A 31 6.48 -12.72 -5.71
N GLY A 32 7.49 -13.40 -6.25
CA GLY A 32 8.69 -13.77 -5.50
C GLY A 32 9.44 -12.53 -4.98
N ALA A 33 10.33 -12.72 -4.01
CA ALA A 33 11.18 -11.63 -3.54
C ALA A 33 11.94 -11.00 -4.73
N PRO A 34 12.09 -9.66 -4.76
CA PRO A 34 12.86 -9.01 -5.82
C PRO A 34 14.29 -9.56 -5.82
N VAL A 35 14.74 -10.04 -6.98
CA VAL A 35 16.13 -10.45 -7.17
C VAL A 35 16.98 -9.19 -7.10
N ARG A 36 17.90 -9.13 -6.13
CA ARG A 36 18.87 -8.03 -6.05
C ARG A 36 19.69 -8.03 -7.33
N GLN A 37 19.48 -7.03 -8.18
CA GLN A 37 20.39 -6.78 -9.29
C GLN A 37 21.71 -6.31 -8.67
N ASN A 38 22.82 -7.01 -8.96
CA ASN A 38 24.16 -6.47 -8.75
C ASN A 38 24.38 -5.38 -9.80
N ILE A 39 23.70 -4.25 -9.62
CA ILE A 39 24.05 -3.02 -10.33
C ILE A 39 25.38 -2.63 -9.72
N ASP A 40 26.43 -2.62 -10.54
CA ASP A 40 27.75 -2.11 -10.19
C ASP A 40 27.63 -0.60 -9.99
N ALA A 41 27.02 -0.22 -8.87
CA ALA A 41 27.02 1.15 -8.37
C ALA A 41 28.47 1.37 -7.94
N GLY A 42 29.30 1.84 -8.88
CA GLY A 42 30.75 1.98 -8.71
C GLY A 42 31.13 2.60 -7.36
N GLU A 43 32.36 2.35 -6.91
CA GLU A 43 32.89 2.63 -5.57
C GLU A 43 32.18 3.80 -4.85
N ARG A 44 31.13 3.48 -4.09
CA ARG A 44 30.56 4.44 -3.15
C ARG A 44 31.47 4.46 -1.94
N PRO A 45 32.12 5.59 -1.62
CA PRO A 45 32.96 5.65 -0.43
C PRO A 45 32.07 5.42 0.80
N CYS A 46 32.40 4.41 1.61
CA CYS A 46 31.82 4.24 2.93
C CYS A 46 32.39 5.34 3.82
N LEU A 47 31.68 6.46 3.92
CA LEU A 47 32.10 7.58 4.75
C LEU A 47 31.89 7.24 6.23
N GLN A 48 32.76 7.74 7.09
CA GLN A 48 32.65 7.52 8.53
C GLN A 48 31.77 8.62 9.15
N GLY A 49 30.82 8.26 10.02
CA GLY A 49 30.09 9.23 10.85
C GLY A 49 28.58 9.11 10.74
N TYR A 50 27.88 10.22 10.99
CA TYR A 50 26.43 10.32 10.89
C TYR A 50 26.01 11.49 10.02
N TYR A 51 24.90 11.34 9.30
CA TYR A 51 24.30 12.44 8.54
C TYR A 51 23.84 13.57 9.46
N THR A 52 24.06 14.80 9.03
CA THR A 52 23.56 16.01 9.67
C THR A 52 22.13 16.34 9.23
N ALA A 53 21.43 17.18 10.00
CA ALA A 53 20.09 17.63 9.64
C ALA A 53 20.05 18.41 8.30
N ALA A 54 21.14 19.09 7.93
CA ALA A 54 21.24 19.81 6.66
C ALA A 54 21.36 18.85 5.47
N GLU A 55 22.10 17.75 5.63
CA GLU A 55 22.25 16.71 4.59
C GLU A 55 20.95 15.89 4.41
N LEU A 56 20.18 15.73 5.48
CA LEU A 56 18.87 15.04 5.45
C LEU A 56 17.70 15.98 5.15
N LYS A 57 17.95 17.23 4.75
CA LYS A 57 16.88 18.16 4.39
C LYS A 57 16.07 17.58 3.22
N PRO A 58 14.72 17.65 3.25
CA PRO A 58 13.92 17.19 2.12
C PRO A 58 14.27 17.96 0.83
N VAL A 59 14.07 17.29 -0.31
CA VAL A 59 14.30 17.88 -1.64
C VAL A 59 13.44 19.13 -1.87
N LEU A 60 12.24 19.17 -1.28
CA LEU A 60 11.32 20.29 -1.36
C LEU A 60 10.80 20.66 0.03
N ASP A 61 10.88 21.93 0.38
CA ASP A 61 10.24 22.48 1.57
C ASP A 61 8.72 22.50 1.39
N ARG A 62 7.98 22.00 2.37
CA ARG A 62 6.51 21.97 2.33
C ARG A 62 5.95 23.41 2.38
N PRO A 63 4.96 23.76 1.54
CA PRO A 63 4.30 25.05 1.62
C PRO A 63 3.50 25.23 2.93
N PRO A 64 3.21 26.48 3.35
CA PRO A 64 2.35 26.74 4.50
C PRO A 64 0.98 26.06 4.36
N GLN A 65 0.47 25.49 5.45
CA GLN A 65 -0.82 24.79 5.50
C GLN A 65 -1.87 25.61 6.26
N ASP A 66 -3.13 25.53 5.84
CA ASP A 66 -4.27 26.00 6.61
C ASP A 66 -4.74 24.91 7.57
N SER A 67 -4.77 25.21 8.86
CA SER A 67 -5.16 24.28 9.93
C SER A 67 -6.64 23.89 9.90
N ASN A 68 -7.47 24.66 9.20
CA ASN A 68 -8.91 24.40 9.02
C ASN A 68 -9.23 23.72 7.68
N ALA A 69 -8.25 23.52 6.81
CA ALA A 69 -8.47 22.88 5.52
C ALA A 69 -8.95 21.42 5.69
N PRO A 70 -9.69 20.88 4.70
CA PRO A 70 -10.08 19.47 4.70
C PRO A 70 -8.87 18.55 4.88
N GLY A 71 -8.91 17.69 5.89
CA GLY A 71 -7.84 16.73 6.16
C GLY A 71 -6.54 17.31 6.72
N ALA A 72 -6.52 18.59 7.13
CA ALA A 72 -5.35 19.24 7.71
C ALA A 72 -4.81 18.46 8.93
N SER A 73 -3.49 18.37 9.02
CA SER A 73 -2.77 17.58 10.05
C SER A 73 -3.25 16.13 10.18
N GLY A 74 -3.72 15.53 9.09
CA GLY A 74 -4.21 14.15 9.06
C GLY A 74 -5.56 13.91 9.75
N LYS A 75 -6.31 14.97 10.09
CA LYS A 75 -7.64 14.84 10.72
C LYS A 75 -8.66 14.24 9.74
N ALA A 76 -9.70 13.62 10.28
CA ALA A 76 -10.76 13.05 9.46
C ALA A 76 -11.55 14.15 8.71
N PHE A 77 -11.66 14.03 7.39
CA PHE A 77 -12.56 14.85 6.58
C PHE A 77 -13.92 14.16 6.43
N LYS A 78 -14.92 14.64 7.16
CA LYS A 78 -16.28 14.11 7.09
C LYS A 78 -17.04 14.78 5.95
N THR A 79 -17.32 14.03 4.89
CA THR A 79 -18.13 14.49 3.74
C THR A 79 -19.62 14.38 4.07
N THR A 80 -20.14 15.27 4.92
CA THR A 80 -21.56 15.35 5.28
C THR A 80 -22.27 16.44 4.49
N ASN A 81 -23.60 16.30 4.31
CA ASN A 81 -24.44 17.28 3.62
C ASN A 81 -24.03 17.55 2.17
N LEU A 82 -23.69 16.48 1.43
CA LEU A 82 -23.39 16.58 0.00
C LEU A 82 -24.65 16.89 -0.80
N SER A 83 -24.51 17.74 -1.81
CA SER A 83 -25.52 17.89 -2.84
C SER A 83 -25.71 16.58 -3.62
N VAL A 84 -26.81 16.46 -4.37
CA VAL A 84 -27.09 15.28 -5.18
C VAL A 84 -25.98 15.03 -6.22
N GLU A 85 -25.37 16.09 -6.75
CA GLU A 85 -24.29 15.99 -7.73
C GLU A 85 -22.99 15.51 -7.09
N GLU A 86 -22.64 16.06 -5.93
CA GLU A 86 -21.47 15.64 -5.15
C GLU A 86 -21.60 14.20 -4.64
N GLN A 87 -22.79 13.79 -4.24
CA GLN A 87 -23.05 12.41 -3.83
C GLN A 87 -22.81 11.44 -5.00
N LYS A 88 -23.27 11.78 -6.21
CA LYS A 88 -22.98 11.00 -7.43
C LYS A 88 -21.50 10.98 -7.77
N GLU A 89 -20.79 12.09 -7.62
CA GLU A 89 -19.32 12.16 -7.81
C GLU A 89 -18.60 11.22 -6.85
N LYS A 90 -18.98 11.25 -5.57
CA LYS A 90 -18.46 10.37 -4.53
C LYS A 90 -18.70 8.90 -4.85
N GLU A 91 -19.93 8.51 -5.16
CA GLU A 91 -20.29 7.12 -5.50
C GLU A 91 -19.52 6.62 -6.74
N ARG A 92 -19.40 7.46 -7.77
CA ARG A 92 -18.59 7.14 -8.96
C ARG A 92 -17.11 6.96 -8.62
N GLY A 93 -16.58 7.81 -7.75
CA GLY A 93 -15.20 7.73 -7.26
C GLY A 93 -14.96 6.43 -6.48
N GLU A 94 -15.84 6.10 -5.55
CA GLU A 94 -15.80 4.87 -4.77
C GLU A 94 -15.89 3.62 -5.66
N ALA A 95 -16.80 3.61 -6.63
CA ALA A 95 -16.93 2.49 -7.58
C ALA A 95 -15.70 2.30 -8.48
N LYS A 96 -15.05 3.41 -8.88
CA LYS A 96 -13.88 3.37 -9.77
C LYS A 96 -12.57 3.05 -9.05
N HIS A 97 -12.41 3.55 -7.83
CA HIS A 97 -11.12 3.55 -7.11
C HIS A 97 -11.11 2.70 -5.84
N CYS A 98 -12.28 2.21 -5.40
CA CYS A 98 -12.45 1.44 -4.15
C CYS A 98 -12.07 2.23 -2.87
N PHE A 99 -12.01 3.56 -2.94
CA PHE A 99 -11.89 4.47 -1.81
C PHE A 99 -12.59 5.80 -2.11
N ASN A 100 -12.75 6.66 -1.10
CA ASN A 100 -13.40 7.96 -1.24
C ASN A 100 -12.50 8.97 -1.97
N ALA A 101 -12.44 8.87 -3.30
CA ALA A 101 -11.70 9.77 -4.17
C ALA A 101 -12.19 11.22 -4.06
N PHE A 102 -13.50 11.42 -3.88
CA PHE A 102 -14.10 12.74 -3.64
C PHE A 102 -13.47 13.47 -2.45
N ALA A 103 -13.19 12.76 -1.35
CA ALA A 103 -12.47 13.30 -0.21
C ALA A 103 -11.00 13.57 -0.54
N SER A 104 -10.33 12.62 -1.22
CA SER A 104 -8.93 12.76 -1.63
C SER A 104 -8.70 14.02 -2.47
N ASP A 105 -9.59 14.27 -3.44
CA ASP A 105 -9.48 15.39 -4.38
C ASP A 105 -9.65 16.77 -3.70
N ARG A 106 -10.26 16.79 -2.51
CA ARG A 106 -10.51 18.01 -1.71
C ARG A 106 -9.48 18.22 -0.61
N ILE A 107 -8.60 17.26 -0.37
CA ILE A 107 -7.50 17.37 0.60
C ILE A 107 -6.25 17.87 -0.11
N SER A 108 -5.52 18.79 0.53
CA SER A 108 -4.25 19.33 0.02
C SER A 108 -3.25 18.21 -0.32
N LEU A 109 -2.66 18.29 -1.52
CA LEU A 109 -1.54 17.42 -1.95
C LEU A 109 -0.30 17.58 -1.06
N HIS A 110 -0.21 18.69 -0.31
CA HIS A 110 0.94 19.05 0.51
C HIS A 110 0.64 18.99 2.02
N ARG A 111 -0.47 18.36 2.44
CA ARG A 111 -0.86 18.34 3.86
C ARG A 111 0.28 17.88 4.77
N ASP A 112 0.41 18.52 5.93
CA ASP A 112 1.18 17.95 7.03
C ASP A 112 0.39 16.84 7.74
N LEU A 113 1.06 16.12 8.64
CA LEU A 113 0.47 15.06 9.46
C LEU A 113 0.45 15.44 10.95
N GLY A 114 0.55 16.73 11.27
CA GLY A 114 0.66 17.22 12.64
C GLY A 114 2.04 17.01 13.25
N PRO A 115 2.15 17.04 14.59
CA PRO A 115 3.40 16.80 15.31
C PRO A 115 3.87 15.35 15.14
N ASP A 116 5.18 15.11 15.23
CA ASP A 116 5.73 13.76 15.21
C ASP A 116 5.35 13.02 16.51
N THR A 117 4.54 11.95 16.36
CA THR A 117 4.06 11.13 17.47
C THR A 117 4.83 9.82 17.62
N ARG A 118 5.95 9.64 16.91
CA ARG A 118 6.81 8.47 17.09
C ARG A 118 7.47 8.49 18.47
N PRO A 119 7.85 7.32 19.02
CA PRO A 119 8.63 7.28 20.25
C PRO A 119 9.95 8.06 20.11
N PRO A 120 10.45 8.71 21.19
CA PRO A 120 11.60 9.62 21.12
C PRO A 120 12.86 8.99 20.50
N GLU A 121 13.11 7.70 20.73
CA GLU A 121 14.26 6.99 20.18
C GLU A 121 14.28 6.95 18.64
N TYR A 122 13.13 7.07 17.98
CA TYR A 122 13.03 7.12 16.52
C TYR A 122 13.12 8.55 15.96
N VAL A 123 12.89 9.56 16.80
CA VAL A 123 13.01 10.98 16.43
C VAL A 123 14.46 11.43 16.61
N GLU A 124 15.12 10.96 17.67
CA GLU A 124 16.50 11.27 18.02
C GLU A 124 17.52 10.34 17.33
N GLY A 125 17.05 9.29 16.65
CA GLY A 125 17.89 8.32 15.95
C GLY A 125 18.80 8.96 14.89
N MET A 126 20.07 8.57 14.88
CA MET A 126 21.06 9.04 13.92
C MET A 126 21.29 8.00 12.81
N PHE A 127 21.52 8.47 11.57
CA PHE A 127 21.80 7.61 10.42
C PHE A 127 23.29 7.63 10.10
N ILE A 128 23.90 6.45 9.99
CA ILE A 128 25.31 6.30 9.63
C ILE A 128 25.50 6.66 8.15
N VAL A 129 26.57 7.39 7.84
CA VAL A 129 26.91 7.82 6.46
C VAL A 129 27.27 6.65 5.56
#